data_AF-A0A932ZQC7-F1
#
_entry.id   AF-A0A932ZQC7-F1
#
_cell.length_a   1.000
_cell.length_b   1.000
_cell.length_c   1.000
_cell.angle_alpha   90.00
_cell.angle_beta   90.00
_cell.angle_gamma   90.00
#
_symmetry.space_group_name_H-M   'P 1'
#
loop_
_entity.id
_entity.type
_entity.pdbx_description
1 polymer ?
#
loop_
_entity_poly.entity_id
_entity_poly.type
_entity_poly.pdbx_seq_one_letter_code
_entity_poly.pdbx_strand_id
1 'polypeptide(L)'
;MRYAGMLGAFLIAWASMGVTARASEESKEGRKRLRDALSSGRDERVQEAAIALAQLRSTDALEALLGEIKSDLPTAHYWAVLAAIGSFEGPDSIVALAEWIGKSGTDESMAFDLMTLLASRNFSTASGVCFQVAQTTGARARPLVARAIMEAGRLPPNMAVDTLTRLLERVTENETKALIAARLQEITGGNGGSDANVWRQAWEVRRAQTGSTGDQHDFLSDYERARAPQPGQLVVIECACSMHERLGTIVNFDHIDQALAGLNIPCRVIKKEEFESPSFSLDDVAMILINCNQFKDH
;
A
#
# COMPACT_ATOMS: atom_id res chain seq x y z
N MET A 1 16.46 26.27 -37.14
CA MET A 1 16.35 25.94 -35.71
C MET A 1 15.51 24.66 -35.51
N ARG A 2 16.05 23.47 -35.83
CA ARG A 2 15.35 22.18 -35.66
C ARG A 2 16.21 21.07 -35.03
N TYR A 3 17.39 21.40 -34.50
CA TYR A 3 18.33 20.42 -33.93
C TYR A 3 18.47 20.49 -32.39
N ALA A 4 17.87 21.48 -31.72
CA ALA A 4 17.98 21.64 -30.27
C ALA A 4 17.07 20.69 -29.47
N GLY A 5 15.95 20.22 -30.05
CA GLY A 5 15.01 19.32 -29.35
C GLY A 5 15.44 17.85 -29.28
N MET A 6 16.36 17.42 -30.16
CA MET A 6 16.77 16.00 -30.26
C MET A 6 17.90 15.63 -29.29
N LEU A 7 18.72 16.60 -28.87
CA LEU A 7 19.79 16.42 -27.88
C LEU A 7 19.27 16.35 -26.43
N GLY A 8 18.19 17.08 -26.11
CA GLY A 8 17.57 17.03 -24.78
C GLY A 8 16.91 15.69 -24.45
N ALA A 9 16.24 15.07 -25.43
CA ALA A 9 15.65 13.74 -25.28
C ALA A 9 16.71 12.63 -25.13
N PHE A 10 17.86 12.78 -25.79
CA PHE A 10 18.97 11.82 -25.70
C PHE A 10 19.67 11.84 -24.33
N LEU A 11 19.82 13.02 -23.70
CA LEU A 11 20.45 13.15 -22.39
C LEU A 11 19.57 12.64 -21.24
N ILE A 12 18.26 12.83 -21.33
CA ILE A 12 17.29 12.28 -20.36
C ILE A 12 17.24 10.75 -20.46
N ALA A 13 17.28 10.19 -21.68
CA ALA A 13 17.36 8.75 -21.90
C ALA A 13 18.69 8.14 -21.42
N TRP A 14 19.81 8.84 -21.53
CA TRP A 14 21.11 8.38 -21.03
C TRP A 14 21.20 8.40 -19.50
N ALA A 15 20.65 9.45 -18.86
CA ALA A 15 20.60 9.53 -17.40
C ALA A 15 19.67 8.46 -16.80
N SER A 16 18.52 8.19 -17.42
CA SER A 16 17.64 7.10 -16.97
C SER A 16 18.23 5.72 -17.23
N MET A 17 18.91 5.50 -18.36
CA MET A 17 19.65 4.26 -18.65
C MET A 17 20.83 4.01 -17.69
N GLY A 18 21.53 5.06 -17.26
CA GLY A 18 22.62 4.93 -16.28
C GLY A 18 22.13 4.57 -14.87
N VAL A 19 20.98 5.11 -14.46
CA VAL A 19 20.35 4.81 -13.17
C VAL A 19 19.77 3.39 -13.15
N THR A 20 19.12 2.95 -14.23
CA THR A 20 18.57 1.57 -14.31
C THR A 20 19.67 0.53 -14.40
N ALA A 21 20.75 0.77 -15.16
CA ALA A 21 21.89 -0.15 -15.24
C ALA A 21 22.59 -0.33 -13.88
N ARG A 22 22.73 0.76 -13.11
CA ARG A 22 23.33 0.71 -11.78
C ARG A 22 22.45 -0.03 -10.77
N ALA A 23 21.14 0.26 -10.74
CA ALA A 23 20.19 -0.44 -9.88
C ALA A 23 20.14 -1.95 -10.18
N SER A 24 20.27 -2.32 -11.46
CA SER A 24 20.32 -3.73 -11.88
C SER A 24 21.59 -4.44 -11.39
N GLU A 25 22.77 -3.82 -11.50
CA GLU A 25 24.02 -4.39 -10.97
C GLU A 25 24.02 -4.49 -9.44
N GLU A 26 23.52 -3.47 -8.74
CA GLU A 26 23.37 -3.51 -7.28
C GLU A 26 22.41 -4.62 -6.84
N SER A 27 21.33 -4.86 -7.59
CA SER A 27 20.38 -5.95 -7.33
C SER A 27 21.00 -7.34 -7.57
N LYS A 28 21.83 -7.51 -8.61
CA LYS A 28 22.55 -8.76 -8.88
C LYS A 28 23.56 -9.08 -7.77
N GLU A 29 24.32 -8.09 -7.33
CA GLU A 29 25.28 -8.24 -6.24
C GLU A 29 24.56 -8.51 -4.91
N GLY A 30 23.47 -7.81 -4.61
CA GLY A 30 22.64 -8.09 -3.44
C GLY A 30 22.05 -9.50 -3.46
N ARG A 31 21.59 -9.99 -4.62
CA ARG A 31 21.15 -11.38 -4.81
C ARG A 31 22.25 -12.39 -4.52
N LYS A 32 23.48 -12.11 -4.94
CA LYS A 32 24.64 -12.97 -4.65
C LYS A 32 24.90 -13.03 -3.15
N ARG A 33 24.93 -11.88 -2.48
CA ARG A 33 25.10 -11.82 -1.01
C ARG A 33 24.02 -12.57 -0.26
N LEU A 34 22.76 -12.48 -0.71
CA LEU A 34 21.67 -13.25 -0.12
C LEU A 34 21.90 -14.76 -0.27
N ARG A 35 22.33 -15.24 -1.45
CA ARG A 35 22.66 -16.66 -1.66
C ARG A 35 23.82 -17.14 -0.79
N ASP A 36 24.86 -16.33 -0.66
CA ASP A 36 26.00 -16.62 0.21
C ASP A 36 25.55 -16.69 1.69
N ALA A 37 24.66 -15.78 2.11
CA ALA A 37 24.09 -15.78 3.45
C ALA A 37 23.22 -17.02 3.70
N LEU A 38 22.32 -17.36 2.78
CA LEU A 38 21.46 -18.56 2.85
C LEU A 38 22.31 -19.84 2.98
N SER A 39 23.39 -19.92 2.21
CA SER A 39 24.33 -21.06 2.23
C SER A 39 25.12 -21.14 3.53
N SER A 40 25.34 -20.00 4.21
CA SER A 40 26.08 -19.94 5.47
C SER A 40 25.29 -20.45 6.68
N GLY A 41 23.97 -20.56 6.57
CA GLY A 41 23.12 -21.06 7.66
C GLY A 41 22.93 -20.10 8.84
N ARG A 42 23.31 -18.82 8.70
CA ARG A 42 23.28 -17.85 9.81
C ARG A 42 22.13 -16.86 9.64
N ASP A 43 21.13 -16.99 10.50
CA ASP A 43 19.88 -16.20 10.46
C ASP A 43 20.13 -14.69 10.32
N GLU A 44 21.01 -14.12 11.15
CA GLU A 44 21.34 -12.69 11.15
C GLU A 44 21.84 -12.21 9.77
N ARG A 45 22.70 -13.01 9.11
CA ARG A 45 23.24 -12.65 7.79
C ARG A 45 22.19 -12.71 6.70
N VAL A 46 21.27 -13.67 6.79
CA VAL A 46 20.15 -13.78 5.83
C VAL A 46 19.23 -12.58 5.98
N GLN A 47 18.90 -12.21 7.22
CA GLN A 47 18.09 -11.04 7.51
C GLN A 47 18.74 -9.74 7.01
N GLU A 48 20.02 -9.52 7.32
CA GLU A 48 20.77 -8.34 6.84
C GLU A 48 20.81 -8.27 5.31
N ALA A 49 21.11 -9.39 4.63
CA ALA A 49 21.18 -9.43 3.17
C ALA A 49 19.81 -9.20 2.52
N ALA A 50 18.74 -9.80 3.06
CA ALA A 50 17.38 -9.61 2.55
C ALA A 50 16.90 -8.16 2.73
N ILE A 51 17.15 -7.56 3.89
CA ILE A 51 16.82 -6.14 4.16
C ILE A 51 17.61 -5.23 3.23
N ALA A 52 18.92 -5.44 3.08
CA ALA A 52 19.76 -4.60 2.21
C ALA A 52 19.29 -4.66 0.75
N LEU A 53 18.88 -5.84 0.27
CA LEU A 53 18.32 -5.99 -1.06
C LEU A 53 16.96 -5.28 -1.19
N ALA A 54 16.07 -5.40 -0.21
CA ALA A 54 14.79 -4.69 -0.21
C ALA A 54 14.93 -3.16 -0.17
N GLN A 55 15.98 -2.64 0.50
CA GLN A 55 16.25 -1.21 0.57
C GLN A 55 16.59 -0.57 -0.79
N LEU A 56 16.95 -1.37 -1.80
CA LEU A 56 17.17 -0.88 -3.16
C LEU A 56 15.86 -0.40 -3.82
N ARG A 57 14.70 -0.89 -3.36
CA ARG A 57 13.35 -0.50 -3.83
C ARG A 57 13.18 -0.56 -5.35
N SER A 58 13.91 -1.43 -6.04
CA SER A 58 13.82 -1.66 -7.48
C SER A 58 13.05 -2.94 -7.79
N THR A 59 12.42 -3.01 -8.96
CA THR A 59 11.77 -4.24 -9.45
C THR A 59 12.77 -5.40 -9.57
N ASP A 60 13.99 -5.12 -10.04
CA ASP A 60 15.08 -6.12 -10.10
C ASP A 60 15.43 -6.71 -8.72
N ALA A 61 15.38 -5.92 -7.65
CA ALA A 61 15.63 -6.38 -6.29
C ALA A 61 14.48 -7.26 -5.77
N LEU A 62 13.23 -6.88 -6.08
CA LEU A 62 12.06 -7.69 -5.78
C LEU A 62 12.13 -9.04 -6.51
N GLU A 63 12.42 -9.04 -7.81
CA GLU A 63 12.59 -10.26 -8.60
C GLU A 63 13.72 -11.14 -8.07
N ALA A 64 14.81 -10.53 -7.63
CA ALA A 64 15.90 -11.24 -6.99
C ALA A 64 15.44 -11.96 -5.70
N LEU A 65 14.70 -11.28 -4.82
CA LEU A 65 14.15 -11.88 -3.60
C LEU A 65 13.14 -13.00 -3.91
N LEU A 66 12.22 -12.73 -4.85
CA LEU A 66 11.22 -13.70 -5.32
C LEU A 66 11.86 -14.94 -5.98
N GLY A 67 13.06 -14.80 -6.53
CA GLY A 67 13.84 -15.88 -7.11
C GLY A 67 14.61 -16.72 -6.08
N GLU A 68 14.82 -16.22 -4.86
CA GLU A 68 15.56 -16.93 -3.81
C GLU A 68 14.64 -17.54 -2.73
N ILE A 69 13.41 -17.05 -2.57
CA ILE A 69 12.47 -17.63 -1.62
C ILE A 69 12.01 -19.02 -2.07
N LYS A 70 12.03 -19.98 -1.15
CA LYS A 70 11.58 -21.38 -1.36
C LYS A 70 10.97 -21.94 -0.08
N SER A 71 10.05 -22.89 -0.21
CA SER A 71 9.34 -23.50 0.92
C SER A 71 10.22 -24.46 1.74
N ASP A 72 11.36 -24.90 1.20
CA ASP A 72 12.33 -25.76 1.87
C ASP A 72 13.41 -24.98 2.65
N LEU A 73 13.36 -23.64 2.65
CA LEU A 73 14.26 -22.83 3.46
C LEU A 73 14.00 -23.07 4.96
N PRO A 74 15.04 -22.98 5.82
CA PRO A 74 14.85 -22.92 7.26
C PRO A 74 13.84 -21.82 7.63
N THR A 75 12.96 -22.08 8.60
CA THR A 75 11.83 -21.20 8.93
C THR A 75 12.24 -19.75 9.16
N ALA A 76 13.33 -19.50 9.89
CA ALA A 76 13.84 -18.15 10.12
C ALA A 76 14.27 -17.45 8.81
N HIS A 77 14.96 -18.17 7.92
CA HIS A 77 15.37 -17.65 6.62
C HIS A 77 14.17 -17.38 5.71
N TYR A 78 13.21 -18.30 5.66
CA TYR A 78 11.98 -18.16 4.89
C TYR A 78 11.25 -16.87 5.27
N TRP A 79 10.99 -16.67 6.56
CA TRP A 79 10.30 -15.46 7.05
C TRP A 79 11.11 -14.19 6.86
N ALA A 80 12.45 -14.24 6.95
CA ALA A 80 13.30 -13.09 6.69
C ALA A 80 13.19 -12.63 5.22
N VAL A 81 13.26 -13.56 4.27
CA VAL A 81 13.12 -13.25 2.83
C VAL A 81 11.68 -12.82 2.51
N LEU A 82 10.67 -13.50 3.05
CA LEU A 82 9.27 -13.14 2.84
C LEU A 82 8.95 -11.75 3.41
N ALA A 83 9.48 -11.40 4.59
CA ALA A 83 9.33 -10.08 5.19
C ALA A 83 9.96 -8.97 4.33
N ALA A 84 11.10 -9.25 3.71
CA ALA A 84 11.75 -8.34 2.78
C ALA A 84 10.90 -8.13 1.51
N ILE A 85 10.36 -9.20 0.92
CA ILE A 85 9.41 -9.14 -0.21
C ILE A 85 8.18 -8.31 0.14
N GLY A 86 7.58 -8.56 1.31
CA GLY A 86 6.39 -7.83 1.78
C GLY A 86 6.61 -6.35 2.12
N SER A 87 7.85 -5.86 2.03
CA SER A 87 8.18 -4.44 2.23
C SER A 87 8.15 -3.61 0.94
N PHE A 88 8.00 -4.27 -0.22
CA PHE A 88 7.89 -3.58 -1.50
C PHE A 88 6.50 -2.97 -1.68
N GLU A 89 6.49 -1.75 -2.22
CA GLU A 89 5.29 -0.95 -2.38
C GLU A 89 5.26 -0.34 -3.80
N GLY A 90 4.10 0.19 -4.17
CA GLY A 90 3.89 0.88 -5.43
C GLY A 90 3.40 -0.01 -6.57
N PRO A 91 3.00 0.61 -7.70
CA PRO A 91 2.30 -0.08 -8.79
C PRO A 91 3.09 -1.23 -9.41
N ASP A 92 4.37 -1.03 -9.71
CA ASP A 92 5.21 -2.04 -10.35
C ASP A 92 5.43 -3.26 -9.44
N SER A 93 5.65 -3.02 -8.14
CA SER A 93 5.77 -4.07 -7.13
C SER A 93 4.48 -4.87 -7.00
N ILE A 94 3.31 -4.21 -7.00
CA ILE A 94 2.00 -4.86 -6.94
C ILE A 94 1.82 -5.82 -8.12
N VAL A 95 2.18 -5.38 -9.33
CA VAL A 95 2.08 -6.22 -10.54
C VAL A 95 3.02 -7.43 -10.41
N ALA A 96 4.30 -7.20 -10.10
CA ALA A 96 5.28 -8.28 -9.97
C ALA A 96 4.91 -9.31 -8.89
N LEU A 97 4.41 -8.86 -7.73
CA LEU A 97 3.93 -9.73 -6.66
C LEU A 97 2.72 -10.56 -7.09
N ALA A 98 1.74 -9.94 -7.75
CA ALA A 98 0.55 -10.62 -8.23
C ALA A 98 0.89 -11.66 -9.33
N GLU A 99 1.77 -11.30 -10.26
CA GLU A 99 2.28 -12.22 -11.28
C GLU A 99 2.99 -13.41 -10.66
N TRP A 100 3.84 -13.19 -9.65
CA TRP A 100 4.54 -14.27 -8.95
C TRP A 100 3.57 -15.19 -8.20
N ILE A 101 2.56 -14.64 -7.52
CA ILE A 101 1.51 -15.42 -6.85
C ILE A 101 0.72 -16.26 -7.87
N GLY A 102 0.37 -15.68 -9.02
CA GLY A 102 -0.39 -16.36 -10.07
C GLY A 102 0.44 -17.30 -10.97
N LYS A 103 1.78 -17.26 -10.87
CA LYS A 103 2.68 -18.01 -11.75
C LYS A 103 2.53 -19.53 -11.57
N SER A 104 2.50 -20.25 -12.69
CA SER A 104 2.51 -21.70 -12.68
C SER A 104 3.81 -22.24 -12.07
N GLY A 105 3.69 -22.99 -10.97
CA GLY A 105 4.83 -23.58 -10.25
C GLY A 105 5.13 -22.91 -8.91
N THR A 106 4.51 -21.77 -8.58
CA THR A 106 4.57 -21.19 -7.24
C THR A 106 3.89 -22.14 -6.24
N ASP A 107 4.53 -22.36 -5.10
CA ASP A 107 4.00 -23.12 -3.97
C ASP A 107 2.79 -22.37 -3.40
N GLU A 108 1.66 -23.05 -3.29
CA GLU A 108 0.41 -22.45 -2.83
C GLU A 108 0.57 -21.85 -1.43
N SER A 109 1.26 -22.56 -0.53
CA SER A 109 1.50 -22.15 0.86
C SER A 109 2.28 -20.83 0.91
N MET A 110 3.27 -20.67 0.03
CA MET A 110 4.05 -19.44 -0.04
C MET A 110 3.23 -18.27 -0.57
N ALA A 111 2.37 -18.51 -1.56
CA ALA A 111 1.43 -17.50 -2.02
C ALA A 111 0.44 -17.10 -0.91
N PHE A 112 -0.05 -18.06 -0.13
CA PHE A 112 -0.90 -17.82 1.04
C PHE A 112 -0.21 -16.96 2.10
N ASP A 113 1.03 -17.30 2.46
CA ASP A 113 1.80 -16.58 3.46
C ASP A 113 2.10 -15.15 3.02
N LEU A 114 2.48 -14.96 1.75
CA LEU A 114 2.73 -13.63 1.20
C LEU A 114 1.48 -12.75 1.24
N MET A 115 0.33 -13.27 0.80
CA MET A 115 -0.93 -12.51 0.85
C MET A 115 -1.31 -12.15 2.29
N THR A 116 -1.15 -13.08 3.22
CA THR A 116 -1.45 -12.86 4.64
C THR A 116 -0.52 -11.82 5.25
N LEU A 117 0.77 -11.87 4.92
CA LEU A 117 1.77 -10.90 5.36
C LEU A 117 1.43 -9.50 4.83
N LEU A 118 1.12 -9.37 3.54
CA LEU A 118 0.77 -8.09 2.93
C LEU A 118 -0.47 -7.49 3.61
N ALA A 119 -1.53 -8.29 3.79
CA ALA A 119 -2.76 -7.85 4.45
C ALA A 119 -2.52 -7.34 5.88
N SER A 120 -1.52 -7.87 6.59
CA SER A 120 -1.18 -7.44 7.95
C SER A 120 -0.30 -6.18 8.02
N ARG A 121 0.34 -5.76 6.92
CA ARG A 121 1.38 -4.72 6.95
C ARG A 121 1.03 -3.47 6.14
N ASN A 122 0.57 -3.64 4.92
CA ASN A 122 0.28 -2.53 4.01
C ASN A 122 -1.02 -2.81 3.27
N PHE A 123 -2.09 -2.17 3.74
CA PHE A 123 -3.43 -2.37 3.19
C PHE A 123 -3.55 -1.92 1.73
N SER A 124 -2.82 -0.88 1.30
CA SER A 124 -2.84 -0.39 -0.08
C SER A 124 -2.20 -1.40 -1.04
N THR A 125 -1.00 -1.88 -0.71
CA THR A 125 -0.29 -2.91 -1.48
C THR A 125 -1.08 -4.22 -1.47
N ALA A 126 -1.58 -4.66 -0.30
CA ALA A 126 -2.38 -5.87 -0.17
C ALA A 126 -3.66 -5.82 -1.02
N SER A 127 -4.38 -4.69 -0.96
CA SER A 127 -5.57 -4.45 -1.78
C SER A 127 -5.23 -4.54 -3.27
N GLY A 128 -4.15 -3.89 -3.72
CA GLY A 128 -3.70 -3.93 -5.11
C GLY A 128 -3.35 -5.34 -5.57
N VAL A 129 -2.60 -6.09 -4.77
CA VAL A 129 -2.20 -7.47 -5.08
C VAL A 129 -3.42 -8.39 -5.12
N CYS A 130 -4.31 -8.33 -4.12
CA CYS A 130 -5.53 -9.14 -4.10
C CYS A 130 -6.41 -8.87 -5.32
N PHE A 131 -6.53 -7.60 -5.72
CA PHE A 131 -7.29 -7.21 -6.90
C PHE A 131 -6.71 -7.75 -8.21
N GLN A 132 -5.38 -7.77 -8.35
CA GLN A 132 -4.70 -8.30 -9.54
C GLN A 132 -4.77 -9.85 -9.58
N VAL A 133 -4.55 -10.52 -8.45
CA VAL A 133 -4.68 -11.98 -8.33
C VAL A 133 -6.11 -12.44 -8.59
N ALA A 134 -7.11 -11.70 -8.12
CA ALA A 134 -8.50 -12.04 -8.35
C ALA A 134 -8.95 -11.87 -9.82
N GLN A 135 -8.18 -11.14 -10.64
CA GLN A 135 -8.42 -10.99 -12.08
C GLN A 135 -7.75 -12.07 -12.93
N THR A 136 -6.86 -12.91 -12.37
CA THR A 136 -6.17 -13.92 -13.16
C THR A 136 -7.11 -15.08 -13.47
N THR A 137 -7.51 -15.20 -14.75
CA THR A 137 -8.50 -16.17 -15.23
C THR A 137 -7.85 -17.54 -15.49
N GLY A 138 -7.81 -18.40 -14.47
CA GLY A 138 -7.40 -19.79 -14.62
C GLY A 138 -7.91 -20.70 -13.50
N ALA A 139 -8.21 -21.97 -13.80
CA ALA A 139 -8.75 -22.92 -12.82
C ALA A 139 -7.83 -23.14 -11.60
N ARG A 140 -6.51 -23.08 -11.79
CA ARG A 140 -5.50 -23.15 -10.70
C ARG A 140 -5.52 -21.89 -9.81
N ALA A 141 -5.98 -20.75 -10.32
CA ALA A 141 -6.07 -19.52 -9.56
C ALA A 141 -7.25 -19.53 -8.59
N ARG A 142 -8.23 -20.45 -8.71
CA ARG A 142 -9.46 -20.42 -7.88
C ARG A 142 -9.22 -20.40 -6.37
N PRO A 143 -8.36 -21.25 -5.77
CA PRO A 143 -8.06 -21.18 -4.33
C PRO A 143 -7.38 -19.86 -3.94
N LEU A 144 -6.48 -19.35 -4.80
CA LEU A 144 -5.78 -18.08 -4.59
C LEU A 144 -6.70 -16.88 -4.74
N VAL A 145 -7.63 -16.91 -5.68
CA VAL A 145 -8.69 -15.90 -5.90
C VAL A 145 -9.62 -15.90 -4.67
N ALA A 146 -10.05 -17.07 -4.22
CA ALA A 146 -10.87 -17.18 -3.02
C ALA A 146 -10.14 -16.62 -1.78
N ARG A 147 -8.85 -16.93 -1.64
CA ARG A 147 -8.03 -16.36 -0.58
C ARG A 147 -7.86 -14.84 -0.70
N ALA A 148 -7.59 -14.34 -1.89
CA ALA A 148 -7.45 -12.91 -2.15
C ALA A 148 -8.74 -12.16 -1.77
N ILE A 149 -9.90 -12.74 -2.06
CA ILE A 149 -11.21 -12.20 -1.63
C ILE A 149 -11.35 -12.23 -0.11
N MET A 150 -10.96 -13.33 0.54
CA MET A 150 -10.99 -13.44 2.01
C MET A 150 -10.08 -12.41 2.68
N GLU A 151 -8.82 -12.27 2.22
CA GLU A 151 -7.85 -11.32 2.78
C GLU A 151 -8.22 -9.86 2.44
N ALA A 152 -8.75 -9.58 1.25
CA ALA A 152 -9.34 -8.27 0.95
C ALA A 152 -10.47 -7.92 1.92
N GLY A 153 -11.24 -8.92 2.36
CA GLY A 153 -12.26 -8.75 3.38
C GLY A 153 -11.74 -8.66 4.83
N ARG A 154 -10.43 -8.78 5.07
CA ARG A 154 -9.79 -8.52 6.38
C ARG A 154 -9.15 -7.14 6.46
N LEU A 155 -9.12 -6.40 5.35
CA LEU A 155 -8.74 -4.99 5.33
C LEU A 155 -9.73 -4.16 6.17
N PRO A 156 -9.36 -2.92 6.55
CA PRO A 156 -10.30 -1.98 7.16
C PRO A 156 -11.62 -1.90 6.35
N PRO A 157 -12.80 -1.83 7.00
CA PRO A 157 -14.09 -2.04 6.34
C PRO A 157 -14.34 -1.21 5.08
N ASN A 158 -13.90 0.05 5.07
CA ASN A 158 -13.92 0.93 3.90
C ASN A 158 -13.11 0.38 2.71
N MET A 159 -11.85 0.05 2.95
CA MET A 159 -10.96 -0.47 1.92
C MET A 159 -11.45 -1.82 1.45
N ALA A 160 -11.90 -2.67 2.38
CA ALA A 160 -12.48 -3.97 2.06
C ALA A 160 -13.68 -3.83 1.12
N VAL A 161 -14.66 -2.97 1.47
CA VAL A 161 -15.87 -2.77 0.64
C VAL A 161 -15.52 -2.14 -0.71
N ASP A 162 -14.68 -1.12 -0.75
CA ASP A 162 -14.28 -0.44 -1.99
C ASP A 162 -13.48 -1.38 -2.92
N THR A 163 -12.61 -2.21 -2.36
CA THR A 163 -11.81 -3.18 -3.12
C THR A 163 -12.66 -4.34 -3.63
N LEU A 164 -13.51 -4.91 -2.78
CA LEU A 164 -14.41 -5.99 -3.17
C LEU A 164 -15.47 -5.52 -4.19
N THR A 165 -15.98 -4.30 -4.06
CA THR A 165 -16.94 -3.73 -5.03
C THR A 165 -16.27 -3.48 -6.38
N ARG A 166 -15.07 -2.88 -6.42
CA ARG A 166 -14.29 -2.73 -7.66
C ARG A 166 -13.96 -4.06 -8.29
N LEU A 167 -13.70 -5.09 -7.49
CA LEU A 167 -13.45 -6.44 -8.00
C LEU A 167 -14.72 -7.04 -8.62
N LEU A 168 -15.87 -6.86 -7.97
CA LEU A 168 -17.18 -7.34 -8.45
C LEU A 168 -17.56 -6.74 -9.81
N GLU A 169 -17.13 -5.51 -10.11
CA GLU A 169 -17.32 -4.86 -11.42
C GLU A 169 -16.55 -5.53 -12.55
N ARG A 170 -15.37 -6.10 -12.25
CA ARG A 170 -14.43 -6.59 -13.27
C ARG A 170 -14.44 -8.09 -13.44
N VAL A 171 -14.76 -8.83 -12.38
CA VAL A 171 -14.87 -10.29 -12.44
C VAL A 171 -16.06 -10.67 -13.31
N THR A 172 -15.87 -11.64 -14.21
CA THR A 172 -16.93 -12.16 -15.08
C THR A 172 -17.51 -13.48 -14.59
N GLU A 173 -16.74 -14.26 -13.84
CA GLU A 173 -17.12 -15.58 -13.35
C GLU A 173 -18.16 -15.50 -12.22
N ASN A 174 -19.30 -16.17 -12.39
CA ASN A 174 -20.41 -16.12 -11.43
C ASN A 174 -20.06 -16.69 -10.04
N GLU A 175 -19.24 -17.74 -9.98
CA GLU A 175 -18.78 -18.31 -8.71
C GLU A 175 -17.97 -17.30 -7.91
N THR A 176 -17.01 -16.63 -8.57
CA THR A 176 -16.18 -15.59 -7.97
C THR A 176 -17.01 -14.36 -7.58
N LYS A 177 -18.00 -13.96 -8.40
CA LYS A 177 -18.95 -12.90 -8.03
C LYS A 177 -19.75 -13.25 -6.78
N ALA A 178 -20.24 -14.49 -6.68
CA ALA A 178 -21.00 -14.95 -5.51
C ALA A 178 -20.13 -14.94 -4.23
N LEU A 179 -18.86 -15.33 -4.35
CA LEU A 179 -17.92 -15.27 -3.23
C LEU A 179 -17.66 -13.84 -2.76
N ILE A 180 -17.44 -12.91 -3.71
CA ILE A 180 -17.28 -11.48 -3.40
C ILE A 180 -18.53 -10.92 -2.72
N ALA A 181 -19.72 -11.23 -3.26
CA ALA A 181 -21.00 -10.80 -2.70
C ALA A 181 -21.22 -11.32 -1.27
N ALA A 182 -20.91 -12.60 -1.02
CA ALA A 182 -21.00 -13.19 0.32
C ALA A 182 -20.06 -12.48 1.31
N ARG A 183 -18.84 -12.14 0.87
CA ARG A 183 -17.88 -11.42 1.72
C ARG A 183 -18.33 -9.97 1.99
N LEU A 184 -18.86 -9.27 0.98
CA LEU A 184 -19.47 -7.94 1.16
C LEU A 184 -20.65 -7.98 2.13
N GLN A 185 -21.49 -9.02 2.05
CA GLN A 185 -22.59 -9.24 2.99
C GLN A 185 -22.09 -9.48 4.41
N GLU A 186 -21.03 -10.26 4.60
CA GLU A 186 -20.44 -10.50 5.93
C GLU A 186 -19.90 -9.19 6.56
N ILE A 187 -19.21 -8.36 5.77
CA ILE A 187 -18.60 -7.11 6.25
C ILE A 187 -19.67 -6.05 6.56
N THR A 188 -20.68 -5.94 5.69
CA THR A 188 -21.65 -4.85 5.76
C THR A 188 -22.95 -5.22 6.48
N GLY A 189 -23.29 -6.50 6.58
CA GLY A 189 -24.62 -6.97 6.99
C GLY A 189 -25.74 -6.69 5.98
N GLY A 190 -25.42 -6.13 4.81
CA GLY A 190 -26.37 -5.82 3.74
C GLY A 190 -26.57 -6.98 2.77
N ASN A 191 -27.48 -6.83 1.81
CA ASN A 191 -27.67 -7.80 0.71
C ASN A 191 -27.79 -7.06 -0.63
N GLY A 192 -26.65 -6.88 -1.31
CA GLY A 192 -26.58 -6.29 -2.66
C GLY A 192 -26.48 -7.32 -3.79
N GLY A 193 -26.46 -8.62 -3.48
CA GLY A 193 -26.27 -9.69 -4.46
C GLY A 193 -24.97 -9.54 -5.26
N SER A 194 -24.97 -10.00 -6.51
CA SER A 194 -23.79 -9.97 -7.41
C SER A 194 -23.67 -8.68 -8.24
N ASP A 195 -24.38 -7.61 -7.89
CA ASP A 195 -24.37 -6.33 -8.60
C ASP A 195 -23.53 -5.30 -7.85
N ALA A 196 -22.41 -4.90 -8.45
CA ALA A 196 -21.51 -3.91 -7.88
C ALA A 196 -22.14 -2.51 -7.71
N ASN A 197 -23.08 -2.12 -8.58
CA ASN A 197 -23.74 -0.81 -8.48
C ASN A 197 -24.62 -0.74 -7.23
N VAL A 198 -25.30 -1.85 -6.90
CA VAL A 198 -26.14 -1.94 -5.69
C VAL A 198 -25.27 -1.79 -4.44
N TRP A 199 -24.13 -2.47 -4.40
CA TRP A 199 -23.16 -2.34 -3.30
C TRP A 199 -22.60 -0.93 -3.17
N ARG A 200 -22.21 -0.30 -4.29
CA ARG A 200 -21.66 1.06 -4.30
C ARG A 200 -22.66 2.08 -3.74
N GLN A 201 -23.91 2.05 -4.21
CA GLN A 201 -24.97 2.95 -3.75
C GLN A 201 -25.27 2.74 -2.26
N ALA A 202 -25.42 1.48 -1.83
CA ALA A 202 -25.66 1.17 -0.43
C ALA A 202 -24.51 1.66 0.47
N TRP A 203 -23.26 1.53 0.00
CA TRP A 203 -22.09 1.98 0.73
C TRP A 203 -21.94 3.50 0.77
N GLU A 204 -22.24 4.21 -0.32
CA GLU A 204 -22.27 5.68 -0.35
C GLU A 204 -23.27 6.26 0.65
N VAL A 205 -24.49 5.72 0.69
CA VAL A 205 -25.51 6.14 1.67
C VAL A 205 -25.01 5.92 3.10
N ARG A 206 -24.39 4.77 3.36
CA ARG A 206 -23.88 4.45 4.71
C ARG A 206 -22.70 5.34 5.12
N ARG A 207 -21.78 5.65 4.21
CA ARG A 207 -20.69 6.61 4.45
C ARG A 207 -21.23 8.00 4.78
N ALA A 208 -22.22 8.46 4.04
CA ALA A 208 -22.86 9.76 4.29
C ALA A 208 -23.58 9.83 5.65
N GLN A 209 -24.16 8.72 6.12
CA GLN A 209 -24.87 8.63 7.40
C GLN A 209 -23.94 8.50 8.61
N THR A 210 -22.78 7.87 8.43
CA THR A 210 -21.84 7.58 9.53
C THR A 210 -20.75 8.64 9.69
N GLY A 211 -20.59 9.55 8.73
CA GLY A 211 -19.55 10.60 8.76
C GLY A 211 -18.12 10.04 8.78
N SER A 212 -17.96 8.71 8.68
CA SER A 212 -16.72 7.99 8.87
C SER A 212 -16.33 7.33 7.56
N THR A 213 -15.09 7.59 7.14
CA THR A 213 -14.38 6.86 6.10
C THR A 213 -14.06 5.42 6.51
N GLY A 214 -14.70 4.84 7.53
CA GLY A 214 -14.61 3.42 7.87
C GLY A 214 -13.38 3.03 8.67
N ASP A 215 -12.81 3.94 9.45
CA ASP A 215 -12.07 3.52 10.63
C ASP A 215 -13.09 3.00 11.65
N GLN A 216 -12.83 1.80 12.16
CA GLN A 216 -13.30 1.43 13.50
C GLN A 216 -12.64 2.41 14.49
N HIS A 217 -13.19 3.62 14.58
CA HIS A 217 -13.27 4.23 15.89
C HIS A 217 -14.33 3.43 16.64
N ASP A 218 -13.85 2.39 17.33
CA ASP A 218 -14.42 2.09 18.63
C ASP A 218 -14.68 3.43 19.31
N PHE A 219 -15.92 3.59 19.76
CA PHE A 219 -16.36 4.71 20.56
C PHE A 219 -15.23 5.10 21.51
N LEU A 220 -14.59 6.26 21.30
CA LEU A 220 -13.71 6.83 22.32
C LEU A 220 -14.53 6.77 23.60
N SER A 221 -14.07 5.94 24.54
CA SER A 221 -14.72 5.80 25.83
C SER A 221 -14.85 7.19 26.45
N ASP A 222 -15.83 7.42 27.32
CA ASP A 222 -15.96 8.74 27.96
C ASP A 222 -14.66 9.16 28.68
N TYR A 223 -13.82 8.19 29.04
CA TYR A 223 -12.46 8.36 29.53
C TYR A 223 -11.47 8.92 28.48
N GLU A 224 -11.53 8.47 27.23
CA GLU A 224 -10.66 8.96 26.14
C GLU A 224 -11.14 10.31 25.60
N ARG A 225 -12.45 10.59 25.60
CA ARG A 225 -12.97 11.95 25.30
C ARG A 225 -12.51 12.97 26.34
N ALA A 226 -12.43 12.58 27.61
CA ALA A 226 -11.93 13.44 28.68
C ALA A 226 -10.42 13.77 28.54
N ARG A 227 -9.69 12.99 27.73
CA ARG A 227 -8.28 13.19 27.38
C ARG A 227 -8.06 13.66 25.95
N ALA A 228 -9.12 13.89 25.18
CA ALA A 228 -9.00 14.44 23.84
C ALA A 228 -8.28 15.80 23.94
N PRO A 229 -7.31 16.07 23.06
CA PRO A 229 -6.61 17.35 23.06
C PRO A 229 -7.64 18.49 22.95
N GLN A 230 -7.47 19.49 23.81
CA GLN A 230 -8.27 20.71 23.77
C GLN A 230 -8.07 21.40 22.42
N PRO A 231 -9.05 22.22 21.97
CA PRO A 231 -8.90 22.99 20.75
C PRO A 231 -7.58 23.76 20.70
N GLY A 232 -6.79 23.51 19.65
CA GLY A 232 -5.47 24.11 19.45
C GLY A 232 -4.28 23.24 19.88
N GLN A 233 -4.50 22.16 20.63
CA GLN A 233 -3.43 21.25 21.07
C GLN A 233 -3.03 20.20 20.02
N LEU A 234 -3.87 19.97 19.02
CA LEU A 234 -3.60 19.11 17.88
C LEU A 234 -3.19 19.97 16.68
N VAL A 235 -1.99 19.77 16.15
CA VAL A 235 -1.49 20.46 14.97
C VAL A 235 -1.36 19.48 13.80
N VAL A 236 -1.89 19.83 12.64
CA VAL A 236 -1.73 19.06 11.41
C VAL A 236 -0.88 19.86 10.44
N ILE A 237 0.23 19.29 9.99
CA ILE A 237 1.13 19.93 9.05
C ILE A 237 0.78 19.47 7.64
N GLU A 238 0.34 20.42 6.82
CA GLU A 238 0.12 20.29 5.39
C GLU A 238 1.43 20.60 4.64
N CYS A 239 1.92 19.64 3.86
CA CYS A 239 3.09 19.83 3.00
C CYS A 239 2.62 20.12 1.56
N ALA A 240 2.96 21.30 1.03
CA ALA A 240 2.76 21.61 -0.37
C ALA A 240 3.87 21.00 -1.25
N CYS A 241 3.50 20.47 -2.40
CA CYS A 241 4.46 19.96 -3.39
C CYS A 241 4.97 21.09 -4.29
N SER A 242 6.25 21.44 -4.19
CA SER A 242 6.89 22.45 -5.07
C SER A 242 6.91 22.07 -6.56
N MET A 243 6.73 20.78 -6.88
CA MET A 243 6.63 20.30 -8.27
C MET A 243 5.29 20.71 -8.94
N HIS A 244 4.23 20.85 -8.14
CA HIS A 244 2.87 21.10 -8.63
C HIS A 244 2.58 22.60 -8.86
N GLU A 245 3.20 23.50 -8.09
CA GLU A 245 3.19 24.93 -8.38
C GLU A 245 3.81 25.25 -9.76
N ARG A 246 4.82 24.47 -10.20
CA ARG A 246 5.43 24.60 -11.53
C ARG A 246 4.53 24.14 -12.68
N LEU A 247 3.51 23.32 -12.41
CA LEU A 247 2.61 22.73 -13.41
C LEU A 247 1.21 23.37 -13.43
N GLY A 248 0.94 24.36 -12.56
CA GLY A 248 -0.35 25.05 -12.51
C GLY A 248 -1.52 24.19 -12.02
N THR A 249 -1.24 22.97 -11.56
CA THR A 249 -2.20 22.06 -10.96
C THR A 249 -1.94 22.01 -9.46
N ILE A 250 -2.76 22.72 -8.70
CA ILE A 250 -2.87 22.48 -7.26
C ILE A 250 -3.43 21.07 -7.12
N VAL A 251 -2.57 20.08 -6.91
CA VAL A 251 -3.03 18.78 -6.44
C VAL A 251 -3.37 18.99 -4.98
N ASN A 252 -4.63 19.34 -4.76
CA ASN A 252 -5.30 19.35 -3.47
C ASN A 252 -5.05 17.98 -2.83
N PHE A 253 -4.16 17.93 -1.85
CA PHE A 253 -4.19 16.82 -0.91
C PHE A 253 -5.38 17.10 -0.02
N ASP A 254 -6.43 16.29 -0.24
CA ASP A 254 -7.70 16.17 0.48
C ASP A 254 -7.89 17.27 1.51
N HIS A 255 -8.83 18.20 1.28
CA HIS A 255 -9.26 19.25 2.19
C HIS A 255 -9.31 18.78 3.66
N ILE A 256 -8.14 18.70 4.31
CA ILE A 256 -7.97 17.97 5.56
C ILE A 256 -8.53 18.83 6.67
N ASP A 257 -8.47 20.14 6.48
CA ASP A 257 -9.26 21.14 7.18
C ASP A 257 -10.76 20.82 7.13
N GLN A 258 -11.32 20.56 5.95
CA GLN A 258 -12.76 20.26 5.80
C GLN A 258 -13.12 18.87 6.33
N ALA A 259 -12.24 17.87 6.16
CA ALA A 259 -12.43 16.53 6.68
C ALA A 259 -12.39 16.52 8.23
N LEU A 260 -11.40 17.19 8.83
CA LEU A 260 -11.28 17.31 10.28
C LEU A 260 -12.39 18.19 10.87
N ALA A 261 -12.82 19.24 10.16
CA ALA A 261 -14.00 20.02 10.52
C ALA A 261 -15.28 19.17 10.47
N GLY A 262 -15.44 18.32 9.45
CA GLY A 262 -16.56 17.38 9.32
C GLY A 262 -16.59 16.33 10.44
N LEU A 263 -15.43 15.94 10.96
CA LEU A 263 -15.27 15.03 12.09
C LEU A 263 -15.35 15.73 13.46
N ASN A 264 -15.52 17.05 13.48
CA ASN A 264 -15.53 17.88 14.69
C ASN A 264 -14.28 17.69 15.58
N ILE A 265 -13.13 17.44 14.95
CA ILE A 265 -11.84 17.28 15.63
C ILE A 265 -11.20 18.66 15.76
N PRO A 266 -11.00 19.18 16.99
CA PRO A 266 -10.54 20.54 17.17
C PRO A 266 -9.02 20.60 16.98
N CYS A 267 -8.60 20.95 15.76
CA CYS A 267 -7.21 20.95 15.33
C CYS A 267 -6.80 22.29 14.69
N ARG A 268 -5.50 22.55 14.67
CA ARG A 268 -4.88 23.63 13.92
C ARG A 268 -4.17 23.03 12.70
N VAL A 269 -4.72 23.21 11.51
CA VAL A 269 -4.04 22.87 10.25
C VAL A 269 -3.13 24.03 9.87
N ILE A 270 -1.85 23.74 9.62
CA ILE A 270 -0.83 24.72 9.23
C ILE A 270 -0.02 24.18 8.06
N LYS A 271 0.60 25.08 7.30
CA LYS A 271 1.56 24.65 6.27
C LYS A 271 2.95 24.36 6.83
N LYS A 272 3.75 23.59 6.09
CA LYS A 272 5.17 23.33 6.41
C LYS A 272 5.94 24.64 6.64
N GLU A 273 5.75 25.67 5.81
CA GLU A 273 6.46 26.94 5.93
C GLU A 273 6.09 27.69 7.23
N GLU A 274 4.85 27.55 7.68
CA GLU A 274 4.40 28.12 8.96
C GLU A 274 5.03 27.40 10.14
N PHE A 275 5.17 26.07 10.06
CA PHE A 275 5.85 25.26 11.06
C PHE A 275 7.36 25.55 11.13
N GLU A 276 8.00 25.78 9.98
CA GLU A 276 9.44 26.09 9.88
C GLU A 276 9.77 27.55 10.24
N SER A 277 8.77 28.40 10.44
CA SER A 277 8.98 29.78 10.86
C SER A 277 9.63 29.85 12.25
N PRO A 278 10.66 30.70 12.48
CA PRO A 278 11.25 30.91 13.80
C PRO A 278 10.26 31.43 14.85
N SER A 279 9.11 31.95 14.43
CA SER A 279 8.04 32.45 15.30
C SER A 279 7.01 31.39 15.69
N PHE A 280 7.11 30.17 15.15
CA PHE A 280 6.18 29.10 15.44
C PHE A 280 6.50 28.46 16.79
N SER A 281 5.52 28.44 17.70
CA SER A 281 5.68 27.83 19.03
C SER A 281 4.90 26.51 19.14
N LEU A 282 5.52 25.58 19.87
CA LEU A 282 4.97 24.28 20.27
C LEU A 282 4.50 24.25 21.72
N ASP A 283 4.56 25.37 22.46
CA ASP A 283 4.33 25.40 23.91
C ASP A 283 2.97 24.85 24.35
N ASP A 284 1.95 24.94 23.47
CA ASP A 284 0.59 24.44 23.72
C ASP A 284 0.20 23.24 22.84
N VAL A 285 1.15 22.62 22.15
CA VAL A 285 0.90 21.52 21.20
C VAL A 285 1.15 20.17 21.88
N ALA A 286 0.09 19.37 22.01
CA ALA A 286 0.16 18.02 22.57
C ALA A 286 0.48 16.95 21.52
N MET A 287 0.09 17.17 20.26
CA MET A 287 0.26 16.18 19.18
C MET A 287 0.43 16.88 17.83
N ILE A 288 1.37 16.36 17.04
CA ILE A 288 1.61 16.79 15.66
C ILE A 288 1.29 15.63 14.74
N LEU A 289 0.39 15.83 13.78
CA LEU A 289 0.12 14.92 12.69
C LEU A 289 0.76 15.48 11.43
N ILE A 290 1.53 14.64 10.75
CA ILE A 290 2.23 15.02 9.53
C ILE A 290 1.59 14.22 8.40
N ASN A 291 1.11 14.89 7.36
CA ASN A 291 0.68 14.20 6.16
C ASN A 291 1.93 13.68 5.42
N CYS A 292 2.23 12.39 5.64
CA CYS A 292 3.52 11.78 5.31
C CYS A 292 3.80 11.50 3.84
N ASN A 293 2.91 11.86 2.90
CA ASN A 293 3.18 11.59 1.49
C ASN A 293 4.42 12.34 0.97
N GLN A 294 4.90 13.41 1.64
CA GLN A 294 5.98 14.26 1.09
C GLN A 294 6.86 14.95 2.16
N PHE A 295 7.17 14.30 3.29
CA PHE A 295 8.04 14.92 4.33
C PHE A 295 9.53 14.99 3.95
N LYS A 296 9.95 14.35 2.85
CA LYS A 296 11.30 14.46 2.29
C LYS A 296 11.23 15.21 0.97
N ASP A 297 12.18 16.13 0.77
CA ASP A 297 12.38 16.79 -0.52
C ASP A 297 12.56 15.73 -1.63
N HIS A 298 11.77 15.87 -2.70
CA HIS A 298 11.93 15.13 -3.95
C HIS A 298 12.66 16.01 -4.96
#